data_AF-A0A2Z2KJ45-F1
#
_entry.id   AF-A0A2Z2KJ45-F1
#
_cell.length_a   1.000
_cell.length_b   1.000
_cell.length_c   1.000
_cell.angle_alpha   90.00
_cell.angle_beta   90.00
_cell.angle_gamma   90.00
#
_symmetry.space_group_name_H-M   'P 1'
#
loop_
_entity.id
_entity.type
_entity.pdbx_description
1 polymer ?
#
loop_
_entity_poly.entity_id
_entity_poly.type
_entity_poly.pdbx_seq_one_letter_code
_entity_poly.pdbx_strand_id
1 'polypeptide(L)'
;MRGKLPFPHWILNTPVQVYQTKTSRYGEPVEELIFDGLCCYDEKMRQKLDKERRLVTLSGRVIIQGDINPGKLIEGLVRIGGAERTIFSASRPQNPDGSVFSTELELM
;
A
#
# COMPACT_ATOMS: atom_id res chain seq x y z
N MET A 1 -23.58 -11.73 -8.66
CA MET A 1 -22.17 -12.07 -8.32
C MET A 1 -22.16 -12.71 -6.95
N ARG A 2 -22.11 -14.06 -6.86
CA ARG A 2 -21.99 -14.74 -5.57
C ARG A 2 -20.57 -14.56 -5.04
N GLY A 3 -20.42 -13.98 -3.84
CA GLY A 3 -19.14 -13.97 -3.12
C GLY A 3 -18.33 -12.66 -3.11
N LYS A 4 -18.69 -11.64 -3.91
CA LYS A 4 -18.01 -10.34 -3.83
C LYS A 4 -18.59 -9.50 -2.70
N LEU A 5 -17.80 -9.26 -1.66
CA LEU A 5 -18.18 -8.35 -0.58
C LEU A 5 -18.04 -6.90 -1.06
N PRO A 6 -18.99 -6.00 -0.74
CA PRO A 6 -18.82 -4.59 -1.04
C PRO A 6 -17.65 -4.03 -0.22
N PHE A 7 -16.85 -3.18 -0.85
CA PHE A 7 -15.80 -2.47 -0.13
C PHE A 7 -16.45 -1.39 0.76
N PRO A 8 -16.07 -1.29 2.05
CA PRO A 8 -16.61 -0.25 2.93
C PRO A 8 -16.01 1.12 2.57
N HIS A 9 -16.73 1.98 1.86
CA HIS A 9 -16.15 3.27 1.45
C HIS A 9 -16.06 4.27 2.61
N TRP A 10 -16.88 4.11 3.65
CA TRP A 10 -16.93 5.01 4.81
C TRP A 10 -15.66 4.98 5.68
N ILE A 11 -14.76 4.01 5.49
CA ILE A 11 -13.47 3.98 6.18
C ILE A 11 -12.38 4.75 5.44
N LEU A 12 -12.63 5.20 4.21
CA LEU A 12 -11.66 5.97 3.41
C LEU A 12 -11.78 7.46 3.79
N ASN A 13 -11.01 7.89 4.77
CA ASN A 13 -11.12 9.24 5.36
C ASN A 13 -9.79 10.01 5.37
N THR A 14 -8.67 9.35 5.05
CA THR A 14 -7.34 9.94 5.15
C THR A 14 -6.75 10.15 3.75
N PRO A 15 -6.38 11.37 3.36
CA PRO A 15 -5.67 11.62 2.10
C PRO A 15 -4.31 10.93 2.06
N VAL A 16 -3.99 10.31 0.94
CA VAL A 16 -2.74 9.60 0.72
C VAL A 16 -2.27 9.75 -0.72
N GLN A 17 -0.95 9.84 -0.88
CA GLN A 17 -0.29 9.71 -2.17
C GLN A 17 0.70 8.55 -2.12
N VAL A 18 0.65 7.68 -3.12
CA VAL A 18 1.55 6.52 -3.24
C VAL A 18 2.47 6.72 -4.42
N TYR A 19 3.77 6.61 -4.18
CA TYR A 19 4.82 6.77 -5.18
C TYR A 19 5.55 5.44 -5.37
N GLN A 20 5.63 5.00 -6.62
CA GLN A 20 6.45 3.87 -7.02
C GLN A 20 7.87 4.36 -7.29
N THR A 21 8.86 3.73 -6.66
CA THR A 21 10.26 3.92 -7.03
C THR A 21 10.56 3.05 -8.25
N LYS A 22 11.11 3.66 -9.30
CA LYS A 22 11.60 2.99 -10.51
C LYS A 22 13.04 3.41 -10.78
N THR A 23 13.82 2.52 -11.36
CA THR A 23 15.16 2.86 -11.86
C THR A 23 15.03 3.49 -13.24
N SER A 24 15.58 4.68 -13.42
CA SER A 24 15.64 5.35 -14.72
C SER A 24 16.62 4.65 -15.66
N ARG A 25 16.59 5.01 -16.95
CA ARG A 25 17.57 4.55 -17.95
C ARG A 25 19.03 4.87 -17.60
N TYR A 26 19.25 5.82 -16.68
CA TYR A 26 20.56 6.24 -16.21
C TYR A 26 20.93 5.63 -14.84
N GLY A 27 20.09 4.75 -14.29
CA GLY A 27 20.32 4.11 -12.99
C GLY A 27 19.82 4.90 -11.79
N GLU A 28 19.33 6.13 -11.99
CA GLU A 28 18.82 6.98 -10.91
C GLU A 28 17.43 6.53 -10.44
N PRO A 29 17.15 6.55 -9.12
CA PRO A 29 15.80 6.30 -8.61
C PRO A 29 14.88 7.46 -8.97
N VAL A 30 13.74 7.14 -9.59
CA VAL A 30 12.68 8.09 -9.94
C VAL A 30 11.41 7.66 -9.25
N GLU A 31 10.74 8.62 -8.61
CA GLU A 31 9.45 8.43 -7.96
C GLU A 31 8.32 8.77 -8.93
N GLU A 32 7.42 7.82 -9.16
CA GLU A 32 6.24 7.99 -10.00
C GLU A 32 4.98 7.89 -9.14
N LEU A 33 4.16 8.94 -9.13
CA LEU A 33 2.86 8.91 -8.45
C LEU A 33 1.96 7.87 -9.11
N ILE A 34 1.59 6.82 -8.37
CA ILE A 34 0.69 5.75 -8.85
C ILE A 34 -0.72 5.86 -8.27
N PHE A 35 -0.90 6.59 -7.17
CA PHE A 35 -2.21 6.80 -6.56
C PHE A 35 -2.26 8.13 -5.80
N ASP A 36 -3.36 8.86 -5.96
CA ASP A 36 -3.71 10.06 -5.18
C ASP A 36 -5.20 9.98 -4.83
N GLY A 37 -5.53 9.95 -3.54
CA GLY A 37 -6.90 9.80 -3.09
C GLY A 37 -7.04 9.53 -1.60
N LEU A 38 -8.15 8.92 -1.22
CA LEU A 38 -8.43 8.57 0.18
C LEU A 38 -8.09 7.10 0.46
N CYS A 39 -7.55 6.86 1.65
CA CYS A 39 -7.35 5.53 2.20
C CYS A 39 -7.94 5.41 3.60
N CYS A 40 -8.04 4.16 4.08
CA CYS A 40 -8.12 3.86 5.49
C CYS A 40 -6.69 3.70 6.03
N TYR A 41 -6.34 4.47 7.05
CA TYR A 41 -5.03 4.41 7.68
C TYR A 41 -5.14 3.79 9.08
N ASP A 42 -4.49 2.64 9.26
CA ASP A 42 -4.34 1.95 10.54
C ASP A 42 -2.97 2.32 11.14
N GLU A 43 -2.96 3.28 12.06
CA GLU A 43 -1.77 3.79 12.76
C GLU A 43 -1.19 2.80 13.80
N LYS A 44 -1.76 1.60 13.90
CA LYS A 44 -1.29 0.62 14.88
C LYS A 44 0.09 0.11 14.49
N MET A 45 1.07 0.44 15.33
CA MET A 45 2.41 -0.12 15.26
C MET A 45 2.39 -1.65 15.44
N ARG A 46 3.17 -2.37 14.65
CA ARG A 46 3.28 -3.82 14.70
C ARG A 46 4.73 -4.25 14.56
N GLN A 47 5.14 -5.30 15.27
CA GLN A 47 6.44 -5.91 15.06
C GLN A 47 6.29 -7.15 14.17
N LYS A 48 7.20 -7.31 13.21
CA LYS A 48 7.29 -8.49 12.34
C LYS A 48 8.73 -8.96 12.23
N LEU A 49 8.89 -10.24 11.94
CA LEU A 49 10.17 -10.77 11.47
C LEU A 49 10.25 -10.55 9.96
N ASP A 50 11.34 -9.92 9.51
CA ASP A 50 11.64 -9.82 8.09
C ASP A 50 12.17 -11.16 7.54
N LYS A 51 12.50 -11.17 6.24
CA LYS A 51 13.04 -12.37 5.55
C LYS A 51 14.38 -12.84 6.14
N GLU A 52 15.11 -11.97 6.81
CA GLU A 52 16.40 -12.24 7.46
C GLU A 52 16.24 -12.59 8.95
N ARG A 53 15.00 -12.79 9.42
CA ARG A 53 14.64 -13.05 10.83
C ARG A 53 15.03 -11.91 11.79
N ARG A 54 15.11 -10.68 11.29
CA ARG A 54 15.25 -9.49 12.14
C ARG A 54 13.89 -8.96 12.54
N LEU A 55 13.79 -8.50 13.78
CA LEU A 55 12.58 -7.85 14.27
C LEU A 55 12.52 -6.42 13.72
N VAL A 56 11.56 -6.16 12.84
CA VAL A 56 11.26 -4.82 12.30
C VAL A 56 9.98 -4.28 12.93
N THR A 57 9.97 -2.97 13.18
CA THR A 57 8.77 -2.27 13.67
C THR A 57 8.14 -1.53 12.51
N LEU A 58 6.89 -1.87 12.22
CA LEU A 58 6.05 -1.23 11.22
C LEU A 58 5.27 -0.09 11.88
N SER A 59 5.23 1.05 11.23
CA SER A 59 4.59 2.26 11.75
C SER A 59 3.08 2.31 11.55
N GLY A 60 2.57 1.56 10.57
CA GLY A 60 1.15 1.51 10.28
C GLY A 60 0.85 0.79 8.97
N ARG A 61 -0.41 0.87 8.55
CA ARG A 61 -0.89 0.25 7.30
C ARG A 61 -1.90 1.13 6.59
N VAL A 62 -1.72 1.25 5.28
CA VAL A 62 -2.64 1.95 4.37
C VAL A 62 -3.46 0.93 3.60
N ILE A 63 -4.78 1.13 3.55
CA ILE A 63 -5.72 0.28 2.81
C ILE A 63 -6.45 1.15 1.79
N ILE A 64 -6.28 0.81 0.52
CA ILE A 64 -6.89 1.48 -0.62
C ILE A 64 -7.80 0.48 -1.34
N GLN A 65 -8.94 0.93 -1.85
CA GLN A 65 -9.85 0.08 -2.60
C GLN A 65 -9.27 -0.32 -3.96
N GLY A 66 -9.39 -1.60 -4.31
CA GLY A 66 -8.98 -2.12 -5.62
C GLY A 66 -7.47 -2.23 -5.81
N ASP A 67 -7.04 -2.41 -7.07
CA ASP A 67 -5.62 -2.49 -7.45
C ASP A 67 -5.13 -1.12 -7.94
N ILE A 68 -4.17 -0.53 -7.23
CA ILE A 68 -3.60 0.77 -7.59
C ILE A 68 -2.43 0.67 -8.58
N ASN A 69 -1.89 -0.53 -8.81
CA ASN A 69 -0.78 -0.74 -9.74
C ASN A 69 -0.82 -2.14 -10.39
N PRO A 70 -1.78 -2.39 -11.31
CA PRO A 70 -2.03 -3.72 -11.86
C PRO A 70 -0.79 -4.39 -12.46
N GLY A 71 -0.55 -5.64 -12.08
CA GLY A 71 0.51 -6.49 -12.65
C GLY A 71 1.95 -6.13 -12.29
N LYS A 72 2.18 -5.14 -11.42
CA LYS A 72 3.52 -4.70 -11.00
C LYS A 72 3.71 -4.89 -9.49
N LEU A 73 4.91 -5.14 -9.01
CA LEU A 73 5.18 -5.02 -7.57
C LEU A 73 5.07 -3.55 -7.16
N ILE A 74 4.62 -3.29 -5.92
CA ILE A 74 4.55 -1.94 -5.36
C ILE A 74 5.70 -1.79 -4.37
N GLU A 75 6.63 -0.91 -4.71
CA GLU A 75 7.81 -0.58 -3.92
C GLU A 75 8.04 0.93 -4.01
N GLY A 76 8.37 1.57 -2.89
CA GLY A 76 8.59 3.00 -2.85
C GLY A 76 8.09 3.62 -1.56
N LEU A 77 7.38 4.73 -1.66
CA LEU A 77 6.99 5.54 -0.50
C LEU A 77 5.54 6.00 -0.57
N VAL A 78 5.01 6.31 0.61
CA VAL A 78 3.67 6.84 0.83
C VAL A 78 3.78 8.17 1.55
N ARG A 79 3.07 9.19 1.06
CA ARG A 79 2.85 10.46 1.76
C ARG A 79 1.49 10.42 2.43
N ILE A 80 1.46 10.47 3.76
CA ILE A 80 0.22 10.42 4.55
C ILE A 80 0.34 11.27 5.80
N GLY A 81 -0.69 12.08 6.09
CA GLY A 81 -0.70 12.94 7.28
C GLY A 81 0.48 13.91 7.38
N GLY A 82 1.06 14.32 6.24
CA GLY A 82 2.24 15.19 6.20
C GLY A 82 3.59 14.50 6.44
N ALA A 83 3.60 13.17 6.60
CA ALA A 83 4.81 12.38 6.75
C ALA A 83 5.06 11.50 5.50
N GLU A 84 6.32 11.30 5.18
CA GLU A 84 6.74 10.29 4.19
C GLU A 84 7.10 9.00 4.91
N ARG A 85 6.62 7.87 4.37
CA ARG A 85 6.82 6.53 4.93
C ARG A 85 7.23 5.57 3.83
N THR A 86 8.26 4.78 4.06
CA THR A 86 8.69 3.74 3.11
C THR A 86 7.74 2.55 3.17
N ILE A 87 7.40 2.00 2.00
CA ILE A 87 6.61 0.78 1.87
C ILE A 87 7.50 -0.40 2.26
N PHE A 88 7.15 -1.08 3.35
CA PHE A 88 7.81 -2.33 3.76
C PHE A 88 7.32 -3.51 2.92
N SER A 89 6.00 -3.61 2.73
CA SER A 89 5.38 -4.66 1.93
C SER A 89 4.04 -4.22 1.36
N ALA A 90 3.63 -4.85 0.26
CA ALA A 90 2.35 -4.62 -0.38
C ALA A 90 1.62 -5.96 -0.59
N SER A 91 0.31 -5.97 -0.33
CA SER A 91 -0.55 -7.12 -0.59
C SER A 91 -1.82 -6.72 -1.33
N ARG A 92 -2.35 -7.63 -2.15
CA ARG A 92 -3.61 -7.45 -2.90
C ARG A 92 -4.59 -8.57 -2.56
N PRO A 93 -5.31 -8.47 -1.44
CA PRO A 93 -6.39 -9.40 -1.16
C PRO A 93 -7.36 -9.48 -2.33
N GLN A 94 -7.71 -10.69 -2.74
CA GLN A 94 -8.61 -10.93 -3.87
C GLN A 94 -9.99 -11.33 -3.37
N ASN A 95 -11.00 -10.96 -4.14
CA ASN A 95 -12.35 -11.50 -4.02
C ASN A 95 -12.36 -12.96 -4.52
N PRO A 96 -13.40 -13.76 -4.18
CA PRO A 96 -13.56 -15.11 -4.70
C PRO A 96 -13.61 -15.23 -6.23
N ASP A 97 -13.91 -14.13 -6.94
CA ASP A 97 -13.92 -14.05 -8.40
C ASP A 97 -12.55 -13.69 -9.01
N GLY A 98 -11.51 -13.55 -8.18
CA GLY A 98 -10.15 -13.20 -8.61
C GLY A 98 -9.89 -11.69 -8.78
N SER A 99 -10.92 -10.84 -8.69
CA SER A 99 -10.72 -9.39 -8.72
C SER A 99 -10.06 -8.89 -7.43
N VAL A 100 -9.17 -7.90 -7.52
CA VAL A 100 -8.52 -7.31 -6.34
C VAL A 100 -9.55 -6.54 -5.52
N PHE A 101 -9.67 -6.89 -4.24
CA PHE A 101 -10.56 -6.23 -3.28
C PHE A 101 -9.95 -4.92 -2.78
N SER A 102 -8.68 -4.96 -2.39
CA SER A 102 -7.92 -3.82 -1.87
C SER A 102 -6.44 -3.93 -2.22
N THR A 103 -5.76 -2.80 -2.17
CA THR A 103 -4.31 -2.72 -2.05
C THR A 103 -3.98 -2.33 -0.62
N GLU A 104 -3.17 -3.13 0.05
CA GLU A 104 -2.79 -2.90 1.44
C GLU A 104 -1.27 -2.75 1.52
N LEU A 105 -0.81 -1.61 2.06
CA LEU A 105 0.60 -1.24 2.16
C LEU A 105 1.01 -1.18 3.63
N GLU A 106 1.98 -1.99 4.03
CA GLU A 106 2.60 -1.91 5.36
C GLU A 106 3.76 -0.92 5.31
N LEU A 107 3.84 -0.04 6.31
CA LEU A 107 4.75 1.10 6.33
C LEU A 107 5.84 0.93 7.40
N MET A 108 7.04 1.42 7.12
CA MET A 108 8.15 1.55 8.09
C MET A 108 8.00 2.76 9.00
#